data_AF-A0A420GBJ0-F1
#
_entry.id   AF-A0A420GBJ0-F1
#
_cell.length_a   1.000
_cell.length_b   1.000
_cell.length_c   1.000
_cell.angle_alpha   90.00
_cell.angle_beta   90.00
_cell.angle_gamma   90.00
#
_symmetry.space_group_name_H-M   'P 1'
#
loop_
_entity.id
_entity.type
_entity.pdbx_description
1 polymer ?
#
loop_
_entity_poly.entity_id
_entity_poly.type
_entity_poly.pdbx_seq_one_letter_code
_entity_poly.pdbx_strand_id
1 'polypeptide(L)'
;MFRQKNPFYEKLKAINRRKSFLNKVERAFYLGGFKYTSNGYEIVKNAIYQGKLNSILSEQNYDVREDNIELYLIENDLKLLNLIVIFDPYGLYFGEDLIGIIPCDITVLNKLNKIEQIFP
;
A
#
# COMPACT_ATOMS: atom_id res chain seq x y z
N MET A 1 -28.02 4.62 6.22
CA MET A 1 -26.78 5.15 6.83
C MET A 1 -25.65 4.91 5.85
N PHE A 2 -25.28 5.89 5.03
CA PHE A 2 -24.19 5.71 4.06
C PHE A 2 -22.87 5.70 4.85
N ARG A 3 -22.22 4.53 4.97
CA ARG A 3 -20.81 4.50 5.39
C ARG A 3 -20.06 5.35 4.37
N GLN A 4 -19.48 6.48 4.80
CA GLN A 4 -18.54 7.22 3.96
C GLN A 4 -17.49 6.21 3.46
N LYS A 5 -17.34 6.12 2.15
CA LYS A 5 -16.35 5.25 1.54
C LYS A 5 -14.97 5.82 1.85
N ASN A 6 -14.07 5.00 2.39
CA ASN A 6 -12.71 5.43 2.66
C ASN A 6 -12.01 5.72 1.31
N PRO A 7 -11.46 6.93 1.08
CA PRO A 7 -10.89 7.32 -0.21
C PRO A 7 -9.69 6.43 -0.61
N PHE A 8 -8.87 6.01 0.35
CA PHE A 8 -7.75 5.09 0.11
C PHE A 8 -8.23 3.74 -0.40
N TYR A 9 -9.34 3.23 0.12
CA TYR A 9 -9.90 1.96 -0.35
C TYR A 9 -10.56 2.08 -1.72
N GLU A 10 -11.22 3.20 -2.03
CA GLU A 10 -11.78 3.41 -3.37
C GLU A 10 -10.66 3.54 -4.43
N LYS A 11 -9.52 4.17 -4.10
CA LYS A 11 -8.32 4.18 -4.96
C LYS A 11 -7.84 2.76 -5.26
N LEU A 12 -7.61 1.97 -4.21
CA LEU A 12 -7.20 0.57 -4.32
C LEU A 12 -8.18 -0.26 -5.18
N LYS A 13 -9.48 -0.07 -4.99
CA LYS A 13 -10.53 -0.73 -5.76
C LYS A 13 -10.51 -0.31 -7.24
N ALA A 14 -10.25 0.95 -7.54
CA ALA A 14 -10.16 1.45 -8.90
C ALA A 14 -8.96 0.84 -9.65
N ILE A 15 -7.81 0.68 -8.99
CA ILE A 15 -6.64 0.00 -9.56
C ILE A 15 -6.96 -1.49 -9.73
N ASN A 16 -7.59 -2.14 -8.74
CA ASN A 16 -7.95 -3.55 -8.83
C ASN A 16 -8.91 -3.86 -9.97
N ARG A 17 -9.86 -2.97 -10.27
CA ARG A 17 -10.75 -3.13 -11.44
C ARG A 17 -10.00 -3.19 -12.77
N ARG A 18 -8.84 -2.54 -12.86
CA ARG A 18 -8.00 -2.47 -14.07
C ARG A 18 -7.01 -3.63 -14.17
N LYS A 19 -6.51 -4.13 -13.04
CA LYS A 19 -5.38 -5.08 -12.98
C LYS A 19 -5.73 -6.45 -12.40
N SER A 20 -6.92 -6.60 -11.80
CA SER A 20 -7.45 -7.86 -11.26
C SER A 20 -6.50 -8.61 -10.34
N PHE A 21 -5.95 -7.94 -9.32
CA PHE A 21 -4.92 -8.49 -8.43
C PHE A 21 -5.40 -8.81 -7.01
N LEU A 22 -6.58 -8.33 -6.63
CA LEU A 22 -7.21 -8.62 -5.34
C LEU A 22 -8.33 -9.62 -5.55
N ASN A 23 -8.16 -10.78 -4.93
CA ASN A 23 -9.24 -11.72 -4.69
C ASN A 23 -9.77 -11.47 -3.28
N LYS A 24 -11.09 -11.26 -3.17
CA LYS A 24 -11.89 -11.19 -1.94
C LYS A 24 -11.12 -10.66 -0.71
N VAL A 25 -11.00 -9.33 -0.65
CA VAL A 25 -10.40 -8.59 0.46
C VAL A 25 -11.24 -8.81 1.71
N GLU A 26 -10.60 -9.26 2.79
CA GLU A 26 -11.20 -9.31 4.13
C GLU A 26 -10.79 -8.07 4.92
N ARG A 27 -9.51 -7.69 4.94
CA ARG A 27 -9.07 -6.46 5.59
C ARG A 27 -8.10 -5.69 4.70
N ALA A 28 -8.15 -4.38 4.76
CA ALA A 28 -7.14 -3.53 4.13
C ALA A 28 -6.69 -2.42 5.09
N PHE A 29 -5.40 -2.12 5.03
CA PHE A 29 -4.73 -1.11 5.84
C PHE A 29 -3.93 -0.18 4.94
N TYR A 30 -4.04 1.12 5.17
CA TYR A 30 -3.15 2.10 4.55
C TYR A 30 -1.92 2.29 5.45
N LEU A 31 -0.73 2.13 4.88
CA LEU A 31 0.53 2.22 5.63
C LEU A 31 1.24 3.56 5.43
N GLY A 32 0.72 4.43 4.57
CA GLY A 32 1.40 5.65 4.14
C GLY A 32 2.13 5.47 2.81
N GLY A 33 3.04 6.39 2.54
CA GLY A 33 3.79 6.42 1.30
C GLY A 33 5.00 7.33 1.40
N PHE A 34 5.77 7.37 0.32
CA PHE A 34 6.99 8.15 0.23
C PHE A 34 7.30 8.55 -1.20
N LYS A 35 8.19 9.54 -1.37
CA LYS A 35 8.63 9.99 -2.69
C LYS A 35 9.10 8.82 -3.56
N TYR A 36 8.61 8.80 -4.79
CA TYR A 36 8.98 7.78 -5.76
C TYR A 36 10.47 7.82 -6.06
N THR A 37 11.05 6.63 -6.16
CA THR A 37 12.39 6.42 -6.70
C THR A 37 12.35 5.21 -7.63
N SER A 38 13.26 5.15 -8.60
CA SER A 38 13.35 4.02 -9.54
C SER A 38 13.53 2.67 -8.83
N ASN A 39 14.10 2.68 -7.61
CA ASN A 39 14.35 1.48 -6.81
C ASN A 39 13.37 1.31 -5.64
N GLY A 40 12.31 2.12 -5.57
CA GLY A 40 11.41 2.17 -4.41
C GLY A 40 10.74 0.82 -4.11
N TYR A 41 10.39 0.05 -5.14
CA TYR A 41 9.85 -1.30 -4.96
C TYR A 41 10.84 -2.25 -4.28
N GLU A 42 12.10 -2.29 -4.73
CA GLU A 42 13.13 -3.13 -4.13
C GLU A 42 13.51 -2.66 -2.72
N ILE A 43 13.49 -1.36 -2.47
CA ILE A 43 13.66 -0.78 -1.13
C ILE A 43 12.59 -1.32 -0.17
N VAL A 44 11.31 -1.27 -0.57
CA VAL A 44 10.18 -1.76 0.23
C VAL A 44 10.28 -3.26 0.47
N LYS A 45 10.54 -4.02 -0.58
CA LYS A 45 10.72 -5.48 -0.53
C LYS A 45 11.82 -5.87 0.44
N ASN A 46 13.00 -5.24 0.34
CA ASN A 46 14.11 -5.49 1.25
C ASN A 46 13.78 -5.11 2.71
N ALA A 47 13.04 -4.02 2.92
CA ALA A 47 12.65 -3.60 4.26
C ALA A 47 11.65 -4.54 4.93
N ILE A 48 10.75 -5.16 4.16
CA ILE A 48 9.89 -6.23 4.68
C ILE A 48 10.74 -7.39 5.17
N TYR A 49 11.64 -7.91 4.33
CA TYR A 49 12.49 -9.04 4.70
C TYR A 49 13.39 -8.76 5.90
N GLN A 50 13.87 -7.52 6.04
CA GLN A 50 14.71 -7.10 7.17
C GLN A 50 13.91 -6.66 8.40
N GLY A 51 12.57 -6.59 8.34
CA GLY A 51 11.74 -6.09 9.43
C GLY A 51 11.90 -4.59 9.71
N LYS A 52 12.28 -3.80 8.70
CA LYS A 52 12.57 -2.35 8.79
C LYS A 52 11.53 -1.47 8.08
N LEU A 53 10.35 -2.02 7.75
CA LEU A 53 9.31 -1.29 7.02
C LEU A 53 8.89 0.01 7.72
N ASN A 54 8.76 -0.01 9.06
CA ASN A 54 8.49 1.20 9.85
C ASN A 54 9.56 2.27 9.68
N SER A 55 10.84 1.90 9.64
CA SER A 55 11.93 2.86 9.48
C SER A 55 11.77 3.61 8.16
N ILE A 56 11.48 2.90 7.07
CA ILE A 56 11.22 3.52 5.76
C ILE A 56 10.03 4.46 5.81
N LEU A 57 8.92 4.03 6.40
CA LEU A 57 7.70 4.85 6.54
C LEU A 57 7.92 6.09 7.42
N SER A 58 8.86 6.03 8.38
CA SER A 58 9.19 7.15 9.26
C SER A 58 10.26 8.09 8.70
N GLU A 59 11.19 7.57 7.90
CA GLU A 59 12.34 8.30 7.36
C GLU A 59 12.04 8.99 6.04
N GLN A 60 11.00 8.53 5.34
CA GLN A 60 10.67 9.03 4.01
C GLN A 60 9.42 9.91 4.05
N ASN A 61 9.54 11.13 3.53
CA ASN A 61 8.42 12.06 3.45
C ASN A 61 7.66 11.86 2.13
N TYR A 62 6.36 11.62 2.24
CA TYR A 62 5.44 11.81 1.13
C TYR A 62 5.45 13.29 0.72
N ASP A 63 5.54 13.57 -0.58
CA ASP A 63 5.52 14.94 -1.09
C ASP A 63 4.41 15.08 -2.14
N VAL A 64 3.37 15.84 -1.79
CA VAL A 64 2.20 16.09 -2.65
C VAL A 64 2.54 16.82 -3.96
N ARG A 65 3.78 17.29 -4.14
CA ARG A 65 4.25 18.00 -5.35
C ARG A 65 5.11 17.12 -6.26
N GLU A 66 5.31 15.87 -5.90
CA GLU A 66 6.20 14.92 -6.55
C GLU A 66 5.50 13.57 -6.70
N ASP A 67 6.01 12.71 -7.57
CA ASP A 67 5.51 11.34 -7.65
C ASP A 67 5.82 10.58 -6.37
N ASN A 68 4.89 9.72 -5.93
CA ASN A 68 5.01 8.93 -4.71
C ASN A 68 4.78 7.44 -4.95
N ILE A 69 5.17 6.67 -3.94
CA ILE A 69 4.80 5.28 -3.75
C ILE A 69 3.89 5.21 -2.53
N GLU A 70 2.72 4.62 -2.69
CA GLU A 70 1.80 4.32 -1.60
C GLU A 70 1.82 2.83 -1.27
N LEU A 71 1.71 2.51 0.02
CA LEU A 71 1.76 1.15 0.53
C LEU A 71 0.44 0.77 1.19
N TYR A 72 -0.09 -0.38 0.79
CA TYR A 72 -1.32 -0.93 1.34
C TYR A 72 -1.08 -2.36 1.78
N LEU A 73 -1.49 -2.72 2.99
CA LEU A 73 -1.45 -4.10 3.44
C LEU A 73 -2.85 -4.70 3.34
N ILE A 74 -2.96 -5.86 2.72
CA ILE A 74 -4.25 -6.51 2.47
C ILE A 74 -4.22 -7.93 2.98
N GLU A 75 -5.24 -8.28 3.74
CA GLU A 75 -5.57 -9.64 4.11
C GLU A 75 -6.76 -10.11 3.27
N ASN A 76 -6.63 -11.28 2.65
CA ASN A 76 -7.75 -11.95 1.98
C ASN A 76 -8.49 -12.91 2.92
N ASP A 77 -9.58 -13.49 2.43
CA ASP A 77 -10.39 -14.47 3.16
C ASP A 77 -9.68 -15.80 3.48
N LEU A 78 -8.48 -16.02 2.94
CA LEU A 78 -7.60 -17.14 3.26
C LEU A 78 -6.52 -16.77 4.31
N LYS A 79 -6.60 -15.57 4.92
CA LYS A 79 -5.61 -15.04 5.87
C LYS A 79 -4.22 -14.83 5.27
N LEU A 80 -4.13 -14.74 3.93
CA LEU A 80 -2.88 -14.38 3.25
C LEU A 80 -2.72 -12.86 3.26
N LEU A 81 -1.57 -12.41 3.74
CA LEU A 81 -1.21 -11.00 3.77
C LEU A 81 -0.36 -10.66 2.55
N ASN A 82 -0.72 -9.57 1.89
CA ASN A 82 0.02 -9.04 0.76
C ASN A 82 0.21 -7.53 0.94
N LEU A 83 1.44 -7.07 0.75
CA LEU A 83 1.71 -5.65 0.59
C LEU A 83 1.55 -5.28 -0.89
N ILE A 84 0.64 -4.35 -1.15
CA ILE A 84 0.42 -3.75 -2.47
C ILE A 84 1.21 -2.45 -2.52
N VAL A 85 2.01 -2.32 -3.57
CA VAL A 85 2.83 -1.13 -3.83
C VAL A 85 2.24 -0.40 -5.03
N ILE A 86 1.77 0.82 -4.82
CA ILE A 86 1.09 1.64 -5.82
C ILE A 86 1.95 2.84 -6.16
N PHE A 87 2.03 3.15 -7.46
CA PHE A 87 2.54 4.41 -7.97
C PHE A 87 1.45 5.47 -7.88
N ASP A 88 1.75 6.59 -7.24
CA ASP A 88 0.84 7.72 -7.04
C ASP A 88 1.48 8.98 -7.65
N PRO A 89 1.25 9.23 -8.96
CA PRO A 89 1.88 10.34 -9.65
C PRO A 89 1.34 11.68 -9.17
N TYR A 90 2.19 12.70 -9.13
CA TYR A 90 1.75 14.08 -8.89
C TYR A 90 0.94 14.62 -10.07
N GLY A 91 1.40 14.33 -11.29
CA GLY A 91 0.82 14.88 -12.50
C GLY A 91 -0.45 14.14 -12.94
N LEU A 92 -1.47 14.90 -13.36
CA LEU A 92 -2.76 14.37 -13.85
C LEU A 92 -2.66 13.57 -15.17
N TYR A 93 -1.47 13.52 -15.80
CA TYR A 93 -1.25 12.85 -17.09
C TYR A 93 -1.11 11.34 -16.96
N PHE A 94 -0.76 10.86 -15.77
CA PHE A 94 -0.64 9.44 -15.46
C PHE A 94 -1.62 9.12 -14.33
N GLY A 95 -2.42 8.06 -14.48
CA GLY A 95 -3.26 7.58 -13.40
C GLY A 95 -2.44 6.74 -12.41
N GLU A 96 -2.94 6.57 -11.19
CA GLU A 96 -2.29 5.68 -10.24
C GLU A 96 -2.21 4.26 -10.83
N ASP A 97 -1.11 3.55 -10.57
CA ASP A 97 -0.93 2.20 -11.09
C ASP A 97 -0.26 1.25 -10.10
N LEU A 98 -0.48 -0.06 -10.30
CA LEU A 98 0.16 -1.11 -9.53
C LEU A 98 1.63 -1.24 -9.94
N ILE A 99 2.53 -1.02 -8.99
CA ILE A 99 3.96 -1.33 -9.16
C ILE A 99 4.20 -2.82 -8.93
N GLY A 100 3.64 -3.38 -7.86
CA GLY A 100 3.80 -4.79 -7.56
C GLY A 100 3.16 -5.22 -6.24
N ILE A 101 3.25 -6.52 -5.99
CA ILE A 101 2.66 -7.20 -4.84
C ILE A 101 3.75 -8.02 -4.17
N ILE A 102 3.85 -7.90 -2.85
CA ILE A 102 4.83 -8.60 -2.05
C ILE A 102 4.08 -9.44 -1.01
N PRO A 103 4.15 -10.78 -1.08
CA PRO A 103 3.60 -11.63 -0.04
C PRO A 103 4.28 -11.34 1.30
N CYS A 104 3.48 -11.24 2.36
CA CYS A 104 3.93 -10.90 3.71
C CYS A 104 3.47 -11.96 4.72
N ASP A 105 4.23 -12.08 5.81
CA ASP A 105 3.79 -12.83 6.99
C ASP A 105 3.08 -11.93 8.01
N ILE A 106 2.37 -12.54 8.95
CA ILE A 106 1.66 -11.85 10.04
C ILE A 106 2.59 -11.01 10.94
N THR A 107 3.88 -11.32 11.02
CA THR A 107 4.83 -10.58 11.85
C THR A 107 5.05 -9.16 11.33
N VAL A 108 4.76 -8.90 10.05
CA VAL A 108 4.78 -7.53 9.49
C VAL A 108 3.79 -6.64 10.23
N LEU A 109 2.56 -7.10 10.49
CA LEU A 109 1.57 -6.35 11.28
C LEU A 109 2.09 -6.00 12.67
N ASN A 110 2.73 -6.97 13.34
CA ASN A 110 3.25 -6.78 14.70
C ASN A 110 4.39 -5.77 14.77
N LYS A 111 5.08 -5.54 13.66
CA LYS A 111 6.20 -4.61 13.55
C LYS A 111 5.75 -3.21 13.13
N LEU A 112 4.50 -3.03 12.67
CA LEU A 112 3.99 -1.74 12.20
C LEU A 112 3.39 -0.94 13.36
N ASN A 113 3.81 0.31 13.51
CA ASN A 113 3.29 1.22 14.52
C ASN A 113 2.17 2.07 13.91
N LYS A 114 0.97 2.07 14.51
CA LYS A 114 -0.19 2.88 14.07
C LYS A 114 -0.56 2.67 12.60
N ILE A 115 -1.34 1.63 12.30
CA ILE A 115 -1.92 1.38 10.98
C ILE A 115 -3.38 1.82 10.93
N GLU A 116 -3.77 2.51 9.86
CA GLU A 116 -5.18 2.84 9.62
C GLU A 116 -5.84 1.70 8.86
N GLN A 117 -6.85 1.06 9.46
CA GLN A 117 -7.69 0.10 8.74
C GLN A 117 -8.70 0.86 7.86
N ILE A 118 -8.62 0.64 6.56
CA ILE A 118 -9.44 1.32 5.54
C ILE A 118 -10.59 0.46 5.02
N PHE A 119 -10.57 -0.86 5.29
CA PHE A 119 -11.64 -1.80 4.94
C PHE A 119 -11.75 -2.97 5.93
N PRO A 120 -12.98 -3.37 6.35
CA PRO A 120 -13.26 -4.51 7.22
C PRO A 120 -13.79 -5.76 6.52
#